data_AF-A0AA49Q4V0-F1
#
_entry.id   AF-A0AA49Q4V0-F1
#
_cell.length_a   1.000
_cell.length_b   1.000
_cell.length_c   1.000
_cell.angle_alpha   90.00
_cell.angle_beta   90.00
_cell.angle_gamma   90.00
#
_symmetry.space_group_name_H-M   'P 1'
#
loop_
_entity.id
_entity.type
_entity.pdbx_description
1 polymer ?
#
loop_
_entity_poly.entity_id
_entity_poly.type
_entity_poly.pdbx_seq_one_letter_code
_entity_poly.pdbx_strand_id
1 'polypeptide(L)'
;MATTIYDDAARRELLRRLDTLRPDLPPRWGRMTAPQMVTHMLEAFRMPSGDLRIRRSFVPLRPLVRWVMLYVLPFPRGAPTAPQLLRRVPSSWESDVAALRSAIARATRPDPGAPIGDHPIFGDMSIDDWGVLMHKHTDHHLRQFGV
;
A
#
# COMPACT_ATOMS: atom_id res chain seq x y z
N MET A 1 -17.52 8.82 -5.40
CA MET A 1 -16.24 8.29 -5.91
C MET A 1 -15.49 7.66 -4.76
N ALA A 2 -14.74 6.57 -4.98
CA ALA A 2 -13.94 5.97 -3.92
C ALA A 2 -12.76 6.90 -3.56
N THR A 3 -12.40 6.95 -2.28
CA THR A 3 -11.24 7.71 -1.82
C THR A 3 -9.95 7.15 -2.40
N THR A 4 -9.12 8.03 -2.96
CA THR A 4 -7.84 7.67 -3.57
C THR A 4 -6.68 8.29 -2.80
N ILE A 5 -5.48 7.74 -2.95
CA ILE A 5 -4.28 8.37 -2.38
C ILE A 5 -3.92 9.68 -3.11
N TYR A 6 -4.54 9.95 -4.25
CA TYR A 6 -4.38 11.20 -4.97
C TYR A 6 -5.21 12.34 -4.37
N ASP A 7 -6.16 12.02 -3.48
CA ASP A 7 -6.94 13.00 -2.74
C ASP A 7 -6.09 13.62 -1.63
N ASP A 8 -6.00 14.94 -1.64
CA ASP A 8 -5.16 15.69 -0.72
C ASP A 8 -5.58 15.56 0.75
N ALA A 9 -6.89 15.54 1.00
CA ALA A 9 -7.43 15.27 2.34
C ALA A 9 -7.11 13.84 2.81
N ALA A 10 -7.16 12.85 1.91
CA ALA A 10 -6.85 11.46 2.25
C ALA A 10 -5.37 11.29 2.60
N ARG A 11 -4.46 11.89 1.82
CA ARG A 11 -3.02 11.89 2.17
C ARG A 11 -2.75 12.53 3.52
N ARG A 12 -3.32 13.72 3.77
CA ARG A 12 -3.15 14.39 5.07
C ARG A 12 -3.58 13.52 6.25
N GLU A 13 -4.71 12.83 6.11
CA GLU A 13 -5.19 11.93 7.17
C GLU A 13 -4.27 10.73 7.37
N LEU A 14 -3.81 10.09 6.29
CA LEU A 14 -2.84 8.99 6.37
C LEU A 14 -1.51 9.43 7.01
N LEU A 15 -1.03 10.62 6.66
CA LEU A 15 0.19 11.21 7.23
C LEU A 15 0.02 11.51 8.72
N ARG A 16 -1.10 12.12 9.13
CA ARG A 16 -1.40 12.39 10.54
C ARG A 16 -1.43 11.13 11.39
N ARG A 17 -1.96 10.02 10.84
CA ARG A 17 -2.00 8.72 11.50
C ARG A 17 -0.61 8.07 11.55
N LEU A 18 0.16 8.14 10.47
CA LEU A 18 1.55 7.68 10.43
C LEU A 18 2.40 8.36 11.51
N ASP A 19 2.14 9.63 11.81
CA ASP A 19 2.86 10.40 12.84
C ASP A 19 2.62 9.89 14.27
N THR A 20 1.58 9.10 14.48
CA THR A 20 1.29 8.45 15.77
C THR A 20 1.80 7.03 15.87
N LEU A 21 2.34 6.48 14.77
CA LEU A 21 2.95 5.15 14.74
C LEU A 21 4.27 5.17 15.52
N ARG A 22 4.49 4.12 16.33
CA ARG A 22 5.74 3.93 17.08
C ARG A 22 6.36 2.58 16.76
N PRO A 23 7.69 2.43 16.88
CA PRO A 23 8.37 1.18 16.50
C PRO A 23 8.01 0.01 17.43
N ASP A 24 7.56 0.29 18.65
CA ASP A 24 7.21 -0.68 19.69
C ASP A 24 5.73 -1.06 19.70
N LEU A 25 4.89 -0.46 18.83
CA LEU A 25 3.47 -0.79 18.79
C LEU A 25 3.27 -2.25 18.33
N PRO A 26 2.59 -3.08 19.12
CA PRO A 26 2.25 -4.43 18.69
C PRO A 26 1.15 -4.37 17.62
N PRO A 27 1.20 -5.23 16.60
CA PRO A 27 0.12 -5.33 15.63
C PRO A 27 -1.14 -5.92 16.28
N ARG A 28 -2.31 -5.34 16.00
CA ARG A 28 -3.63 -5.88 16.36
C ARG A 28 -3.96 -7.18 15.60
N TRP A 29 -3.38 -7.37 14.42
CA TRP A 29 -3.47 -8.61 13.65
C TRP A 29 -2.24 -8.78 12.74
N GLY A 30 -2.04 -9.99 12.22
CA GLY A 30 -0.88 -10.29 11.37
C GLY A 30 0.40 -10.52 12.17
N ARG A 31 1.54 -10.56 11.47
CA ARG A 31 2.83 -10.95 12.06
C ARG A 31 3.96 -9.92 11.91
N MET A 32 3.74 -8.86 11.11
CA MET A 32 4.76 -7.82 10.91
C MET A 32 4.89 -6.96 12.16
N THR A 33 6.11 -6.64 12.56
CA THR A 33 6.41 -5.54 13.48
C THR A 33 6.19 -4.20 12.78
N ALA A 34 6.08 -3.09 13.54
CA ALA A 34 5.92 -1.76 12.92
C ALA A 34 7.06 -1.42 11.94
N PRO A 35 8.35 -1.66 12.25
CA PRO A 35 9.43 -1.48 11.28
C PRO A 35 9.27 -2.33 10.01
N GLN A 36 8.86 -3.60 10.14
CA GLN A 36 8.61 -4.47 8.97
C GLN A 36 7.43 -3.99 8.12
N MET A 37 6.37 -3.48 8.76
CA MET A 37 5.23 -2.91 8.03
C MET A 37 5.65 -1.65 7.24
N VAL A 38 6.47 -0.79 7.82
CA VAL A 38 6.97 0.42 7.13
C VAL A 38 7.80 0.03 5.90
N THR A 39 8.72 -0.93 6.02
CA THR A 39 9.51 -1.38 4.86
C THR A 39 8.68 -2.12 3.82
N HIS A 40 7.67 -2.89 4.26
CA HIS A 40 6.69 -3.51 3.39
C HIS A 40 5.92 -2.48 2.56
N MET A 41 5.43 -1.41 3.20
CA MET A 41 4.74 -0.32 2.53
C MET A 41 5.66 0.37 1.52
N LEU A 42 6.92 0.64 1.87
CA LEU A 42 7.90 1.22 0.94
C LEU A 42 8.07 0.38 -0.34
N GLU A 43 8.12 -0.94 -0.24
CA GLU A 43 8.16 -1.80 -1.43
C GLU A 43 6.83 -1.76 -2.19
N ALA A 44 5.68 -1.70 -1.51
CA ALA A 44 4.38 -1.60 -2.17
C ALA A 44 4.23 -0.30 -2.99
N PHE A 45 4.77 0.83 -2.50
CA PHE A 45 4.79 2.12 -3.20
C PHE A 45 5.61 2.12 -4.50
N ARG A 46 6.43 1.10 -4.75
CA ARG A 46 7.21 0.93 -5.98
C ARG A 46 6.47 0.15 -7.07
N MET A 47 5.35 -0.49 -6.74
CA MET A 47 4.57 -1.24 -7.72
C MET A 47 3.85 -0.36 -8.76
N PRO A 48 3.20 0.78 -8.39
CA PRO A 48 2.47 1.60 -9.36
C PRO A 48 3.34 2.14 -10.50
N SER A 49 4.59 2.54 -10.22
CA SER A 49 5.56 3.00 -11.23
C SER A 49 6.20 1.87 -12.03
N GLY A 50 6.05 0.62 -11.58
CA GLY A 50 6.72 -0.55 -12.14
C GLY A 50 8.18 -0.71 -11.70
N ASP A 51 8.64 0.05 -10.70
CA ASP A 51 9.98 -0.11 -10.09
C ASP A 51 10.11 -1.41 -9.29
N LEU A 52 8.97 -1.95 -8.83
CA LEU A 52 8.86 -3.31 -8.32
C LEU A 52 7.87 -4.10 -9.18
N ARG A 53 8.38 -5.13 -9.86
CA ARG A 53 7.58 -6.05 -10.67
C ARG A 53 7.52 -7.42 -10.01
N ILE A 54 6.30 -7.89 -9.79
CA ILE A 54 6.04 -9.24 -9.26
C ILE A 54 5.30 -10.02 -10.34
N ARG A 55 5.70 -11.27 -10.55
CA ARG A 55 5.05 -12.15 -11.54
C ARG A 55 3.56 -12.27 -11.23
N ARG A 56 2.73 -12.04 -12.26
CA ARG A 56 1.27 -12.19 -12.19
C ARG A 56 0.89 -13.61 -11.73
N SER A 57 -0.02 -13.70 -10.77
CA SER A 57 -0.62 -14.97 -10.33
C SER A 57 -1.85 -15.30 -11.16
N PHE A 58 -2.13 -16.59 -11.36
CA PHE A 58 -3.41 -17.01 -11.93
C PHE A 58 -4.53 -16.74 -10.92
N VAL A 59 -5.51 -15.92 -11.31
CA VAL A 59 -6.66 -15.53 -10.48
C VAL A 59 -7.92 -15.70 -11.32
N PRO A 60 -8.79 -16.68 -11.01
CA PRO A 60 -10.06 -16.83 -11.72
C PRO A 60 -10.94 -15.61 -11.47
N LEU A 61 -11.69 -15.17 -12.50
CA LEU A 61 -12.58 -14.00 -12.43
C LEU A 61 -11.89 -12.72 -11.92
N ARG A 62 -10.61 -12.52 -12.27
CA ARG A 62 -9.79 -11.37 -11.82
C ARG A 62 -10.50 -10.01 -11.85
N PRO A 63 -11.24 -9.60 -12.91
CA PRO A 63 -11.92 -8.32 -12.92
C PRO A 63 -12.94 -8.17 -11.78
N LEU A 64 -13.70 -9.24 -11.48
CA LEU A 64 -14.64 -9.29 -10.37
C LEU A 64 -13.91 -9.23 -9.03
N VAL A 65 -12.84 -10.02 -8.85
CA VAL A 65 -12.02 -10.02 -7.63
C VAL A 65 -11.46 -8.62 -7.37
N ARG A 66 -10.89 -7.97 -8.39
CA ARG A 66 -10.39 -6.58 -8.31
C ARG A 66 -11.50 -5.64 -7.89
N TRP A 67 -12.67 -5.69 -8.55
CA TRP A 67 -13.78 -4.80 -8.24
C TRP A 67 -14.29 -4.97 -6.80
N VAL A 68 -14.52 -6.21 -6.37
CA VAL A 68 -14.94 -6.52 -4.99
C VAL A 68 -13.92 -6.02 -3.98
N MET A 69 -12.64 -6.32 -4.20
CA MET A 69 -11.56 -5.98 -3.27
C MET A 69 -11.29 -4.48 -3.19
N LEU A 70 -11.40 -3.74 -4.29
CA LEU A 70 -11.18 -2.30 -4.27
C LEU A 70 -12.41 -1.54 -3.77
N TYR A 71 -13.61 -1.93 -4.17
CA TYR A 71 -14.81 -1.09 -4.02
C TYR A 71 -15.89 -1.63 -3.07
N VAL A 72 -15.87 -2.92 -2.69
CA VAL A 72 -16.97 -3.53 -1.92
C VAL A 72 -16.52 -3.97 -0.52
N LEU A 73 -15.44 -4.76 -0.42
CA LEU A 73 -15.01 -5.37 0.83
C LEU A 73 -13.74 -4.71 1.39
N PRO A 74 -13.55 -4.65 2.72
CA PRO A 74 -12.27 -4.32 3.29
C PRO A 74 -11.22 -5.41 2.97
N PHE A 75 -9.94 -5.05 3.01
CA PHE A 75 -8.88 -6.06 2.85
C PHE A 75 -8.89 -7.04 4.02
N PRO A 76 -8.80 -8.36 3.74
CA PRO A 76 -8.83 -9.37 4.78
C PRO A 76 -7.61 -9.26 5.68
N ARG A 77 -7.82 -9.43 6.98
CA ARG A 77 -6.74 -9.46 7.97
C ARG A 77 -5.92 -10.73 7.77
N GLY A 78 -4.59 -10.60 7.75
CA GLY A 78 -3.68 -11.75 7.64
C GLY A 78 -3.60 -12.37 6.25
N ALA A 79 -3.92 -11.61 5.19
CA ALA A 79 -3.68 -12.04 3.82
C ALA A 79 -2.20 -12.38 3.59
N PRO A 80 -1.87 -13.42 2.80
CA PRO A 80 -0.48 -13.70 2.43
C PRO A 80 0.17 -12.53 1.71
N THR A 81 1.40 -12.19 2.10
CA THR A 81 2.21 -11.16 1.46
C THR A 81 3.21 -11.79 0.50
N ALA A 82 3.36 -11.22 -0.70
CA ALA A 82 4.38 -11.67 -1.65
C ALA A 82 5.79 -11.49 -1.05
N PRO A 83 6.71 -12.48 -1.16
CA PRO A 83 8.05 -12.39 -0.58
C PRO A 83 8.85 -11.15 -1.03
N GLN A 84 8.61 -10.67 -2.25
CA GLN A 84 9.24 -9.47 -2.80
C GLN A 84 8.90 -8.22 -1.99
N LEU A 85 7.69 -8.15 -1.42
CA LEU A 85 7.25 -7.07 -0.54
C LEU A 85 7.77 -7.20 0.90
N LEU A 86 8.53 -8.25 1.20
CA LEU A 86 9.20 -8.48 2.50
C LEU A 86 10.72 -8.41 2.38
N ARG A 87 11.25 -8.10 1.20
CA ARG A 87 12.69 -8.17 0.92
C ARG A 87 13.48 -7.05 1.62
N ARG A 88 12.85 -5.89 1.85
CA ARG A 88 13.50 -4.75 2.50
C ARG A 88 13.62 -5.00 4.00
N VAL A 89 14.86 -5.11 4.46
CA VAL A 89 15.20 -5.17 5.89
C VAL A 89 15.09 -3.77 6.49
N PRO A 90 14.44 -3.61 7.67
CA PRO A 90 14.41 -2.34 8.38
C PRO A 90 15.81 -1.79 8.66
N SER A 91 15.97 -0.49 8.44
CA SER A 91 17.18 0.26 8.73
C SER A 91 17.03 1.02 10.06
N SER A 92 17.19 2.35 10.08
CA SER A 92 16.75 3.16 11.22
C SER A 92 15.27 3.50 11.10
N TRP A 93 14.58 3.52 12.25
CA TRP A 93 13.15 3.84 12.32
C TRP A 93 12.86 5.20 11.70
N GLU A 94 13.65 6.21 12.04
CA GLU A 94 13.49 7.59 11.59
C GLU A 94 13.65 7.69 10.07
N SER A 95 14.63 7.00 9.50
CA SER A 95 14.87 6.99 8.05
C SER A 95 13.74 6.30 7.30
N ASP A 96 13.33 5.12 7.75
CA ASP A 96 12.29 4.34 7.07
C ASP A 96 10.92 5.05 7.14
N VAL A 97 10.57 5.63 8.28
CA VAL A 97 9.33 6.42 8.43
C VAL A 97 9.39 7.70 7.62
N ALA A 98 10.51 8.42 7.60
CA ALA A 98 10.67 9.60 6.76
C ALA A 98 10.52 9.26 5.28
N ALA A 99 11.09 8.12 4.83
CA ALA A 99 10.94 7.64 3.47
C ALA A 99 9.47 7.31 3.14
N LEU A 100 8.75 6.63 4.04
CA LEU A 100 7.34 6.29 3.83
C LEU A 100 6.45 7.53 3.82
N ARG A 101 6.67 8.46 4.75
CA ARG A 101 6.01 9.77 4.78
C ARG A 101 6.19 10.48 3.44
N SER A 102 7.41 10.48 2.92
CA SER A 102 7.76 11.08 1.64
C SER A 102 7.07 10.40 0.45
N ALA A 103 6.98 9.06 0.46
CA ALA A 103 6.29 8.28 -0.55
C ALA A 103 4.77 8.57 -0.56
N ILE A 104 4.14 8.64 0.61
CA ILE A 104 2.71 9.00 0.74
C ILE A 104 2.48 10.43 0.26
N ALA A 105 3.31 11.39 0.69
CA ALA A 105 3.15 12.80 0.33
C ALA A 105 3.27 13.03 -1.19
N ARG A 106 4.17 12.29 -1.86
CA ARG A 106 4.37 12.37 -3.32
C ARG A 106 3.43 11.49 -4.14
N ALA A 107 2.54 10.72 -3.51
CA ALA A 107 1.59 9.86 -4.23
C ALA A 107 0.45 10.70 -4.84
N THR A 108 0.79 11.51 -5.85
CA THR A 108 -0.15 12.29 -6.65
C THR A 108 -0.52 11.53 -7.92
N ARG A 109 -1.55 12.02 -8.63
CA ARG A 109 -1.94 11.43 -9.92
C ARG A 109 -0.74 11.56 -10.87
N PRO A 110 -0.28 10.46 -11.50
CA PRO A 110 0.81 10.52 -12.46
C PRO A 110 0.37 11.23 -13.74
N ASP A 111 1.35 11.77 -14.46
CA ASP A 111 1.11 12.43 -15.75
C ASP A 111 0.55 11.44 -16.80
N PRO A 112 -0.25 11.94 -17.77
CA PRO A 112 -0.71 11.11 -18.88
C PRO A 112 0.46 10.44 -19.61
N GLY A 113 0.38 9.13 -19.79
CA GLY A 113 1.42 8.35 -20.47
C GLY A 113 2.57 7.88 -19.58
N ALA A 114 2.57 8.21 -18.28
CA ALA A 114 3.51 7.62 -17.33
C ALA A 114 3.42 6.08 -17.36
N PRO A 115 4.55 5.36 -17.23
CA PRO A 115 4.52 3.91 -17.09
C PRO A 115 3.68 3.48 -15.89
N ILE A 116 2.80 2.50 -16.11
CA ILE A 116 1.96 1.92 -15.05
C ILE A 116 2.42 0.47 -14.86
N GLY A 117 2.71 0.11 -13.62
CA GLY A 117 3.05 -1.25 -13.25
C GLY A 117 1.84 -2.18 -13.23
N ASP A 118 2.15 -3.48 -13.20
CA ASP A 118 1.16 -4.55 -13.08
C ASP A 118 1.00 -5.00 -11.63
N HIS A 119 -0.24 -5.24 -11.20
CA HIS A 119 -0.47 -5.85 -9.90
C HIS A 119 -0.48 -7.39 -10.00
N PRO A 120 0.22 -8.14 -9.15
CA PRO A 120 0.31 -9.59 -9.26
C PRO A 120 -1.04 -10.31 -9.16
N ILE A 121 -1.98 -9.78 -8.36
CA ILE A 121 -3.32 -10.35 -8.18
C ILE A 121 -4.36 -9.68 -9.09
N PHE A 122 -4.27 -8.36 -9.26
CA PHE A 122 -5.31 -7.56 -9.93
C PHE A 122 -5.02 -7.29 -11.41
N GLY A 123 -3.82 -7.66 -11.89
CA GLY A 123 -3.39 -7.48 -13.27
C GLY A 123 -3.21 -6.00 -13.62
N ASP A 124 -3.55 -5.68 -14.87
CA ASP A 124 -3.62 -4.32 -15.37
C ASP A 124 -4.63 -3.52 -14.56
N MET A 125 -4.26 -2.32 -14.12
CA MET A 125 -5.12 -1.45 -13.34
C MET A 125 -5.07 -0.03 -13.89
N SER A 126 -6.20 0.67 -13.83
CA SER A 126 -6.23 2.09 -14.14
C SER A 126 -5.44 2.88 -13.10
N ILE A 127 -5.07 4.13 -13.43
CA ILE A 127 -4.49 5.07 -12.46
C ILE A 127 -5.40 5.17 -11.23
N ASP A 128 -6.71 5.30 -11.44
CA ASP A 128 -7.67 5.43 -10.34
C ASP A 128 -7.74 4.16 -9.47
N ASP A 129 -7.72 2.96 -10.06
CA ASP A 129 -7.65 1.70 -9.31
C ASP A 129 -6.37 1.62 -8.45
N TRP A 130 -5.22 2.04 -8.99
CA TRP A 130 -3.98 2.15 -8.23
C TRP A 130 -4.12 3.15 -7.08
N GLY A 131 -4.75 4.30 -7.32
CA GLY A 131 -5.02 5.30 -6.30
C GLY A 131 -5.87 4.77 -5.15
N VAL A 132 -6.95 4.05 -5.45
CA VAL A 132 -7.81 3.38 -4.47
C VAL A 132 -7.04 2.30 -3.72
N LEU A 133 -6.29 1.45 -4.43
CA LEU A 133 -5.48 0.38 -3.84
C LEU A 133 -4.47 0.95 -2.84
N MET A 134 -3.69 1.95 -3.23
CA MET A 134 -2.63 2.50 -2.38
C MET A 134 -3.19 3.18 -1.12
N HIS A 135 -4.32 3.88 -1.24
CA HIS A 135 -5.01 4.43 -0.07
C HIS A 135 -5.50 3.31 0.85
N LYS A 136 -6.21 2.33 0.31
CA LYS A 136 -6.81 1.22 1.08
C LYS A 136 -5.76 0.33 1.74
N HIS A 137 -4.64 0.10 1.06
CA HIS A 137 -3.50 -0.64 1.58
C HIS A 137 -2.83 0.10 2.74
N THR A 138 -2.59 1.41 2.58
CA THR A 138 -2.02 2.25 3.65
C THR A 138 -2.95 2.30 4.86
N ASP A 139 -4.25 2.56 4.64
CA ASP A 139 -5.25 2.56 5.71
C ASP A 139 -5.33 1.20 6.44
N HIS A 140 -5.33 0.08 5.71
CA HIS A 140 -5.33 -1.25 6.30
C HIS A 140 -4.16 -1.46 7.26
N HIS A 141 -2.95 -1.09 6.85
CA HIS A 141 -1.75 -1.27 7.66
C HIS A 141 -1.66 -0.28 8.82
N LEU A 142 -2.14 0.95 8.68
CA LEU A 142 -2.24 1.86 9.83
C LEU A 142 -3.24 1.30 10.87
N ARG A 143 -4.42 0.83 10.44
CA ARG A 143 -5.40 0.19 11.34
C ARG A 143 -4.86 -1.08 11.99
N GLN A 144 -3.96 -1.80 11.31
CA GLN A 144 -3.28 -2.97 11.87
C GLN A 144 -2.53 -2.62 13.16
N PHE A 145 -1.98 -1.42 13.27
CA PHE A 145 -1.31 -0.92 14.48
C PHE A 145 -2.21 -0.03 15.34
N GLY A 146 -3.48 0.10 14.95
CA GLY A 146 -4.47 0.86 15.70
C GLY A 146 -4.34 2.38 15.58
N VAL A 147 -3.55 2.85 14.62
CA VAL A 147 -3.40 4.25 14.28
C VAL A 147 -4.24 4.62 13.07
#